data_AF-A0A6A8G1F9-F1
#
_entry.id   AF-A0A6A8G1F9-F1
#
_cell.length_a   1.000
_cell.length_b   1.000
_cell.length_c   1.000
_cell.angle_alpha   90.00
_cell.angle_beta   90.00
_cell.angle_gamma   90.00
#
_symmetry.space_group_name_H-M   'P 1'
#
loop_
_entity.id
_entity.type
_entity.pdbx_description
1 polymer ?
#
loop_
_entity_poly.entity_id
_entity_poly.type
_entity_poly.pdbx_seq_one_letter_code
_entity_poly.pdbx_strand_id
1 'polypeptide(L)'
;MNQVNNNILPAIRNIKDLEKLIKTDYKMCVLLDMHIGHIKSIMELLKQNHIECFIHIDLIKGLSHDEFASEFIIQQYKPKGIVSTKSKV
;
A
#
# COMPACT_ATOMS: atom_id res chain seq x y z
N MET A 1 -4.67 15.91 -21.71
CA MET A 1 -4.81 15.69 -20.25
C MET A 1 -5.71 14.49 -20.08
N ASN A 2 -5.17 13.36 -19.62
CA ASN A 2 -5.97 12.16 -19.42
C ASN A 2 -6.90 12.38 -18.23
N GLN A 3 -8.19 12.13 -18.39
CA GLN A 3 -9.13 12.17 -17.26
C GLN A 3 -8.73 11.07 -16.27
N VAL A 4 -8.28 11.47 -15.09
CA VAL A 4 -8.16 10.55 -13.95
C VAL A 4 -9.58 10.21 -13.53
N ASN A 5 -9.94 8.94 -13.68
CA ASN A 5 -11.22 8.47 -13.19
C ASN A 5 -11.08 8.33 -11.67
N ASN A 6 -11.52 9.35 -10.93
CA ASN A 6 -11.41 9.43 -9.46
C ASN A 6 -12.15 8.30 -8.70
N ASN A 7 -12.86 7.43 -9.42
CA ASN A 7 -13.57 6.27 -8.87
C ASN A 7 -12.75 4.97 -8.91
N ILE A 8 -11.51 5.00 -9.42
CA ILE A 8 -10.64 3.82 -9.52
C ILE A 8 -9.51 3.92 -8.50
N LEU A 9 -9.37 2.88 -7.68
CA LEU A 9 -8.24 2.71 -6.78
C LEU A 9 -7.30 1.63 -7.33
N PRO A 10 -6.11 1.98 -7.83
CA PRO A 10 -5.13 1.02 -8.33
C PRO A 10 -4.69 0.03 -7.25
N ALA A 11 -4.68 -1.26 -7.59
CA ALA A 11 -4.25 -2.34 -6.72
C ALA A 11 -2.86 -2.85 -7.12
N ILE A 12 -1.88 -2.65 -6.26
CA ILE A 12 -0.46 -2.93 -6.52
C ILE A 12 -0.09 -4.30 -5.96
N ARG A 13 0.32 -5.21 -6.86
CA ARG A 13 0.67 -6.61 -6.53
C ARG A 13 2.12 -6.96 -6.79
N ASN A 14 2.87 -6.09 -7.46
CA ASN A 14 4.29 -6.25 -7.74
C ASN A 14 4.93 -4.90 -8.08
N ILE A 15 6.26 -4.89 -8.22
CA ILE A 15 7.04 -3.69 -8.54
C ILE A 15 6.67 -3.11 -9.93
N LYS A 16 6.32 -3.94 -10.92
CA LYS A 16 5.93 -3.44 -12.26
C LYS A 16 4.64 -2.63 -12.20
N ASP A 17 3.70 -2.99 -11.32
CA ASP A 17 2.47 -2.23 -11.11
C ASP A 17 2.77 -0.88 -10.43
N LEU A 18 3.71 -0.86 -9.47
CA LEU A 18 4.17 0.35 -8.83
C LEU A 18 4.85 1.31 -9.81
N GLU A 19 5.73 0.79 -10.67
CA GLU A 19 6.39 1.56 -11.73
C GLU A 19 5.40 2.18 -12.73
N LYS A 20 4.30 1.49 -13.02
CA LYS A 20 3.21 2.05 -13.82
C LYS A 20 2.48 3.14 -13.05
N LEU A 21 2.12 2.87 -11.80
CA LEU A 21 1.36 3.80 -10.94
C LEU A 21 2.04 5.17 -10.83
N ILE A 22 3.36 5.21 -10.58
CA ILE A 22 4.09 6.49 -10.43
C ILE A 22 4.13 7.33 -11.71
N LYS A 23 3.81 6.75 -12.87
CA LYS A 23 3.72 7.44 -14.16
C LYS A 23 2.30 7.89 -14.49
N THR A 24 1.36 7.71 -13.57
CA THR A 24 -0.04 8.12 -13.71
C THR A 24 -0.36 9.30 -12.79
N ASP A 25 -1.54 9.87 -12.97
CA ASP A 25 -2.03 10.98 -12.15
C ASP A 25 -2.84 10.50 -10.92
N TYR A 26 -2.87 9.20 -10.62
CA TYR A 26 -3.55 8.67 -9.43
C TYR A 26 -2.86 9.17 -8.14
N LYS A 27 -3.67 9.57 -7.16
CA LYS A 27 -3.21 10.08 -5.86
C LYS A 27 -3.32 9.08 -4.72
N MET A 28 -3.86 7.90 -5.01
CA MET A 28 -4.10 6.87 -4.01
C MET A 28 -3.94 5.48 -4.62
N CYS A 29 -3.54 4.51 -3.81
CA CYS A 29 -3.48 3.10 -4.21
C CYS A 29 -3.74 2.18 -3.02
N VAL A 30 -3.90 0.89 -3.31
CA VAL A 30 -3.89 -0.20 -2.31
C VAL A 30 -2.75 -1.17 -2.63
N LEU A 31 -1.95 -1.48 -1.62
CA LEU A 31 -0.88 -2.47 -1.67
C LEU A 31 -1.43 -3.82 -1.21
N LEU A 32 -1.34 -4.84 -2.07
CA LEU A 32 -1.90 -6.16 -1.79
C LEU A 32 -0.81 -7.15 -1.37
N ASP A 33 -0.02 -7.69 -2.29
CA ASP A 33 0.88 -8.83 -2.01
C ASP A 33 2.34 -8.40 -2.02
N MET A 34 2.91 -8.11 -0.85
CA MET A 34 4.29 -7.63 -0.71
C MET A 34 5.07 -8.37 0.37
N HIS A 35 6.37 -8.50 0.16
CA HIS A 35 7.29 -8.90 1.24
C HIS A 35 7.62 -7.70 2.14
N ILE A 36 7.66 -7.91 3.46
CA ILE A 36 7.95 -6.86 4.45
C ILE A 36 9.23 -6.07 4.13
N GLY A 37 10.26 -6.76 3.63
CA GLY A 37 11.53 -6.16 3.22
C GLY A 37 11.43 -5.09 2.12
N HIS A 38 10.33 -5.04 1.36
CA HIS A 38 10.11 -4.04 0.32
C HIS A 38 9.21 -2.88 0.77
N ILE A 39 8.48 -3.00 1.88
CA ILE A 39 7.46 -2.01 2.25
C ILE A 39 8.08 -0.64 2.47
N LYS A 40 9.25 -0.56 3.12
CA LYS A 40 9.93 0.71 3.38
C LYS A 40 10.21 1.49 2.08
N SER A 41 10.86 0.86 1.11
CA SER A 41 11.23 1.52 -0.15
C SER A 41 10.00 1.85 -1.00
N ILE A 42 8.98 0.99 -0.99
CA ILE A 42 7.70 1.26 -1.66
C ILE A 42 7.03 2.51 -1.07
N MET A 43 6.93 2.58 0.26
CA MET A 43 6.28 3.70 0.94
C MET A 43 7.04 5.02 0.77
N GLU A 44 8.37 4.98 0.76
CA GLU A 44 9.21 6.14 0.44
C GLU A 44 8.99 6.63 -0.99
N LEU A 45 8.93 5.72 -1.96
CA LEU A 45 8.67 6.05 -3.37
C LEU A 45 7.27 6.65 -3.56
N LEU A 46 6.24 6.06 -2.94
CA LEU A 46 4.86 6.58 -3.00
C LEU A 46 4.78 7.99 -2.39
N LYS A 47 5.44 8.21 -1.26
CA LYS A 47 5.51 9.53 -0.61
C LYS A 47 6.18 10.57 -1.50
N GLN A 48 7.29 10.23 -2.17
CA GLN A 48 7.98 11.12 -3.11
C GLN A 48 7.11 11.54 -4.29
N ASN A 49 6.18 10.68 -4.70
CA ASN A 49 5.25 10.95 -5.80
C ASN A 49 3.89 11.50 -5.32
N HIS A 50 3.77 11.83 -4.03
CA HIS A 50 2.52 12.32 -3.43
C HIS A 50 1.32 11.38 -3.63
N ILE A 51 1.57 10.08 -3.48
CA ILE A 51 0.56 9.02 -3.58
C ILE A 51 0.32 8.44 -2.19
N GLU A 52 -0.92 8.51 -1.71
CA GLU A 52 -1.32 7.88 -0.47
C GLU A 52 -1.58 6.38 -0.66
N CYS A 53 -1.31 5.57 0.38
CA CYS A 53 -1.35 4.12 0.27
C CYS A 53 -2.21 3.49 1.36
N PHE A 54 -3.16 2.65 0.97
CA PHE A 54 -3.74 1.64 1.85
C PHE A 54 -2.91 0.36 1.80
N ILE A 55 -2.71 -0.31 2.92
CA ILE A 55 -1.97 -1.58 2.96
C ILE A 55 -2.88 -2.71 3.39
N HIS A 56 -2.94 -3.76 2.58
CA HIS A 56 -3.61 -5.00 2.97
C HIS A 56 -2.67 -5.84 3.84
N ILE A 57 -2.88 -5.80 5.16
CA ILE A 57 -1.91 -6.37 6.10
C ILE A 57 -1.86 -7.90 6.08
N ASP A 58 -2.97 -8.57 5.77
CA ASP A 58 -3.03 -10.05 5.71
C ASP A 58 -2.19 -10.64 4.57
N LEU A 59 -1.76 -9.80 3.63
CA LEU A 59 -1.03 -10.19 2.43
C LEU A 59 0.43 -9.75 2.48
N ILE A 60 0.90 -9.26 3.63
CA ILE A 60 2.30 -8.96 3.87
C ILE A 60 3.05 -10.25 4.21
N LYS A 61 3.90 -10.70 3.30
CA LYS A 61 4.76 -11.87 3.52
C LYS A 61 5.90 -11.51 4.48
N GLY A 62 6.13 -12.39 5.45
CA GLY A 62 7.20 -12.23 6.46
C GLY A 62 6.78 -11.45 7.71
N LEU A 63 5.48 -11.19 7.89
CA LEU A 63 4.92 -10.59 9.11
C LEU A 63 3.83 -11.50 9.69
N SER A 64 3.61 -11.45 11.00
CA SER A 64 2.41 -12.06 11.60
C SER A 64 1.15 -11.29 11.18
N HIS A 65 -0.02 -11.88 11.40
CA HIS A 65 -1.30 -11.31 11.00
C HIS A 65 -2.17 -10.98 12.22
N ASP A 66 -1.53 -10.44 13.27
CA ASP A 66 -2.14 -10.07 14.54
C ASP A 66 -2.20 -8.54 14.70
N GLU A 67 -2.77 -8.08 15.81
CA GLU A 67 -2.90 -6.67 16.14
C GLU A 67 -1.53 -5.99 16.29
N PHE A 68 -0.51 -6.70 16.79
CA PHE A 68 0.85 -6.15 16.94
C PHE A 68 1.53 -5.90 15.60
N ALA A 69 1.37 -6.80 14.64
CA ALA A 69 1.80 -6.59 13.26
C ALA A 69 1.11 -5.39 12.64
N SER A 70 -0.19 -5.24 12.88
CA SER A 70 -0.99 -4.12 12.40
C SER A 70 -0.48 -2.79 12.98
N GLU A 71 -0.28 -2.74 14.29
CA GLU A 71 0.30 -1.59 14.99
C GLU A 71 1.69 -1.25 14.46
N PHE A 72 2.56 -2.25 14.29
CA PHE A 72 3.89 -2.06 13.71
C PHE A 72 3.81 -1.40 12.32
N ILE A 73 2.95 -1.89 11.43
CA ILE A 73 2.77 -1.31 10.10
C ILE A 73 2.30 0.14 10.19
N ILE A 74 1.32 0.43 11.05
CA ILE A 74 0.78 1.77 11.25
C ILE A 74 1.86 2.73 11.77
N GLN A 75 2.60 2.35 12.80
CA GLN A 75 3.61 3.19 13.43
C GLN A 75 4.81 3.44 12.52
N GLN A 76 5.31 2.38 11.86
CA GLN A 76 6.53 2.47 11.04
C GLN A 76 6.29 3.14 9.69
N TYR A 77 5.18 2.81 9.02
CA TYR A 77 4.97 3.20 7.62
C TYR A 77 3.88 4.25 7.44
N LYS A 78 3.02 4.46 8.44
CA LYS A 78 1.95 5.48 8.45
C LYS A 78 1.13 5.46 7.15
N PRO A 79 0.58 4.30 6.75
CA PRO A 79 -0.30 4.23 5.59
C PRO A 79 -1.55 5.10 5.83
N LYS A 80 -2.23 5.47 4.75
CA LYS A 80 -3.52 6.17 4.81
C LYS A 80 -4.57 5.35 5.56
N GLY A 81 -4.47 4.02 5.48
CA GLY A 81 -5.25 3.08 6.25
C GLY A 81 -4.79 1.65 6.01
N ILE A 82 -5.37 0.71 6.74
CA ILE A 82 -5.12 -0.72 6.58
C ILE A 82 -6.38 -1.43 6.09
N VAL A 83 -6.19 -2.56 5.42
CA VAL A 83 -7.26 -3.48 5.00
C VAL A 83 -6.94 -4.86 5.56
N SER A 84 -7.93 -5.48 6.19
CA SER A 84 -7.86 -6.87 6.64
C SER A 84 -9.19 -7.56 6.39
N THR A 85 -9.11 -8.86 6.19
CA THR A 85 -10.24 -9.79 6.13
C THR A 85 -10.61 -10.32 7.53
N LYS A 86 -9.83 -9.99 8.56
CA LYS A 86 -10.06 -10.39 9.95
C LYS A 86 -10.82 -9.31 10.70
N SER A 87 -11.84 -9.73 11.44
CA SER A 87 -12.70 -8.80 12.21
C SER A 87 -12.05 -8.23 13.47
N LYS A 88 -10.90 -8.76 13.90
CA LYS A 88 -10.16 -8.35 15.10
C LYS A 88 -8.96 -7.45 14.82
N VAL A 89 -8.81 -6.99 13.58
CA VAL A 89 -7.77 -6.04 13.16
C VAL A 89 -8.41 -4.68 12.96
#